data_AF-A0A182FUM4-F1
#
_entry.id   AF-A0A182FUM4-F1
#
_cell.length_a   1.000
_cell.length_b   1.000
_cell.length_c   1.000
_cell.angle_alpha   90.00
_cell.angle_beta   90.00
_cell.angle_gamma   90.00
#
_symmetry.space_group_name_H-M   'P 1'
#
loop_
_entity.id
_entity.type
_entity.pdbx_description
1 polymer ?
#
loop_
_entity_poly.entity_id
_entity_poly.type
_entity_poly.pdbx_seq_one_letter_code
_entity_poly.pdbx_strand_id
1 'polypeptide(L)'
;MDPGVLYTLVYLVLCFFIIFPTTEIESFGLTVDNLCSRYLTDDNFVQYHMKLTTVKMLIHFTMPATYVGYMRLLRWLNPDDFAPHSSRLMVYFNHDGLLLAAILLLAALAITVALYWARDGWSNHPTAKHLQQFANETTMRDWRAVASNINDECRRITKMVVRLNTLSKLVVTENWIVEIRQYGINVAHQDAAVMIVCEVNTQDVITDTIEESQFVNITVHQLHQRQPQRQQASFKLRLNGVHYNDLRDHVRCPVHVLPSVKFQSLTDRFVEAFREVIARNGTVVPAAGPIAGESCLACLQAQPDVKIEKRCLDVDQAGNLLPDAERCEPCHCRPHWCLSCLAVWFASRQERSEWSTWLSRKASCPMCRARFCVLDVCYLEPARPADDADGVQRE
;
A
#
# COMPACT_ATOMS: atom_id res chain seq x y z
N MET A 1 -10.97 -26.42 27.72
CA MET A 1 -9.75 -25.77 27.19
C MET A 1 -8.77 -25.71 28.34
N ASP A 2 -7.53 -26.15 28.17
CA ASP A 2 -6.52 -26.10 29.24
C ASP A 2 -6.31 -24.64 29.69
N PRO A 3 -6.44 -24.30 30.99
CA PRO A 3 -6.27 -22.93 31.47
C PRO A 3 -4.94 -22.32 31.00
N GLY A 4 -3.85 -23.10 31.05
CA GLY A 4 -2.53 -22.69 30.57
C GLY A 4 -2.52 -22.21 29.11
N VAL A 5 -3.23 -22.92 28.22
CA VAL A 5 -3.36 -22.55 26.81
C VAL A 5 -4.15 -21.25 26.64
N LEU A 6 -5.23 -21.05 27.39
CA LEU A 6 -6.03 -19.82 27.33
C LEU A 6 -5.19 -18.61 27.77
N TYR A 7 -4.50 -18.68 28.90
CA TYR A 7 -3.68 -17.58 29.40
C TYR A 7 -2.47 -17.29 28.50
N THR A 8 -1.90 -18.33 27.89
CA THR A 8 -0.85 -18.17 26.86
C THR A 8 -1.39 -17.43 25.65
N LEU A 9 -2.58 -17.81 25.15
CA LEU A 9 -3.22 -17.15 24.02
C LEU A 9 -3.53 -15.69 24.32
N VAL A 10 -4.08 -15.39 25.50
CA VAL A 10 -4.31 -14.01 25.95
C VAL A 10 -3.01 -13.22 25.98
N TYR A 11 -1.93 -13.79 26.54
CA TYR A 11 -0.64 -13.14 26.57
C TYR A 11 -0.08 -12.87 25.17
N LEU A 12 -0.17 -13.83 24.25
CA LEU A 12 0.28 -13.66 22.87
C LEU A 12 -0.51 -12.58 22.14
N VAL A 13 -1.82 -12.49 22.36
CA VAL A 13 -2.67 -11.43 21.81
C VAL A 13 -2.25 -10.06 22.36
N LEU A 14 -1.98 -9.95 23.67
CA LEU A 14 -1.46 -8.72 24.27
C LEU A 14 -0.10 -8.32 23.69
N CYS A 15 0.83 -9.28 23.54
CA CYS A 15 2.11 -9.05 22.87
C CYS A 15 1.91 -8.56 21.43
N PHE A 16 1.06 -9.23 20.66
CA PHE A 16 0.77 -8.85 19.28
C PHE A 16 0.34 -7.37 19.20
N PHE A 17 -0.56 -6.95 20.08
CA PHE A 17 -1.05 -5.58 20.11
C PHE A 17 -0.05 -4.54 20.62
N ILE A 18 0.86 -4.92 21.52
CA ILE A 18 1.96 -4.03 21.95
C ILE A 18 2.98 -3.85 20.82
N ILE A 19 3.23 -4.89 20.02
CA ILE A 19 4.18 -4.86 18.89
C ILE A 19 3.55 -4.16 17.67
N PHE A 20 2.29 -4.46 17.38
CA PHE A 20 1.51 -4.00 16.23
C PHE A 20 0.23 -3.31 16.70
N PRO A 21 0.32 -2.08 17.22
CA PRO A 21 -0.85 -1.38 17.76
C PRO A 21 -1.83 -1.04 16.65
N THR A 22 -3.07 -1.51 16.77
CA THR A 22 -4.14 -1.15 15.82
C THR A 22 -4.67 0.25 16.08
N THR A 23 -5.44 0.80 15.15
CA THR A 23 -6.09 2.12 15.28
C THR A 23 -6.95 2.24 16.52
N GLU A 24 -7.62 1.16 16.90
CA GLU A 24 -8.46 1.09 18.10
C GLU A 24 -7.59 1.20 19.36
N ILE A 25 -6.48 0.47 19.41
CA ILE A 25 -5.55 0.49 20.56
C ILE A 25 -4.84 1.83 20.70
N GLU A 26 -4.51 2.46 19.58
CA GLU A 26 -4.04 3.84 19.55
C GLU A 26 -5.08 4.80 20.10
N SER A 27 -6.36 4.64 19.74
CA SER A 27 -7.46 5.49 20.23
C SER A 27 -7.72 5.33 21.74
N PHE A 28 -7.52 4.13 22.29
CA PHE A 28 -7.58 3.87 23.73
C PHE A 28 -6.33 4.35 24.49
N GLY A 29 -5.30 4.83 23.79
CA GLY A 29 -4.07 5.31 24.41
C GLY A 29 -3.19 4.20 25.00
N LEU A 30 -3.37 2.94 24.58
CA LEU A 30 -2.64 1.78 25.09
C LEU A 30 -1.31 1.53 24.35
N THR A 31 -0.75 2.56 23.74
CA THR A 31 0.51 2.50 23.01
C THR A 31 1.71 2.72 23.93
N VAL A 32 2.88 2.20 23.54
CA VAL A 32 4.12 2.38 24.32
C VAL A 32 4.45 3.86 24.55
N ASP A 33 4.19 4.72 23.55
CA ASP A 33 4.34 6.17 23.63
C ASP A 33 3.48 6.80 24.73
N ASN A 34 2.22 6.38 24.85
CA ASN A 34 1.33 6.90 25.88
C ASN A 34 1.62 6.32 27.28
N LEU A 35 1.90 5.01 27.36
CA LEU A 35 2.23 4.34 28.62
C LEU A 35 3.53 4.86 29.24
N CYS A 36 4.52 5.17 28.40
CA CYS A 36 5.81 5.70 28.84
C CYS A 36 5.91 7.23 28.68
N SER A 37 4.79 7.93 28.49
CA SER A 37 4.73 9.37 28.20
C SER A 37 5.53 10.24 29.18
N ARG A 38 5.53 9.90 30.48
CA ARG A 38 6.29 10.61 31.53
C ARG A 38 7.82 10.51 31.36
N TYR A 39 8.31 9.39 30.84
CA TYR A 39 9.74 9.21 30.56
C TYR A 39 10.13 9.77 29.19
N LEU A 40 9.19 9.71 28.26
CA LEU A 40 9.35 10.15 26.88
C LEU A 40 9.10 11.65 26.71
N THR A 41 8.80 12.42 27.76
CA THR A 41 8.57 13.86 27.63
C THR A 41 9.88 14.55 27.27
N ASP A 42 10.08 14.78 25.97
CA ASP A 42 11.22 15.51 25.43
C ASP A 42 10.70 16.40 24.31
N ASP A 43 10.96 17.70 24.40
CA ASP A 43 10.53 18.67 23.39
C ASP A 43 11.26 18.46 22.06
N ASN A 44 12.35 17.67 22.06
CA ASN A 44 13.19 17.42 20.92
C ASN A 44 12.77 16.14 20.20
N PHE A 45 12.24 16.30 18.99
CA PHE A 45 11.74 15.22 18.12
C PHE A 45 12.72 14.03 18.00
N VAL A 46 13.99 14.28 17.68
CA VAL A 46 14.99 13.21 17.50
C VAL A 46 15.24 12.46 18.81
N GLN A 47 15.41 13.20 19.91
CA GLN A 47 15.71 12.62 21.22
C GLN A 47 14.52 11.82 21.77
N TYR A 48 13.30 12.33 21.56
CA TYR A 48 12.04 11.61 21.80
C TYR A 48 12.05 10.26 21.10
N HIS A 49 12.32 10.23 19.79
CA HIS A 49 12.30 9.00 19.02
C HIS A 49 13.44 8.03 19.38
N MET A 50 14.63 8.52 19.74
CA MET A 50 15.74 7.66 20.23
C MET A 50 15.39 6.98 21.57
N LYS A 51 14.77 7.72 22.49
CA LYS A 51 14.26 7.15 23.76
C LYS A 51 13.15 6.15 23.47
N LEU A 52 12.19 6.49 22.61
CA LEU A 52 11.07 5.64 22.25
C LEU A 52 11.52 4.32 21.60
N THR A 53 12.46 4.35 20.66
CA THR A 53 12.98 3.12 20.02
C THR A 53 13.70 2.23 21.04
N THR A 54 14.40 2.83 21.99
CA THR A 54 15.09 2.11 23.07
C THR A 54 14.10 1.46 24.05
N VAL A 55 13.06 2.19 24.45
CA VAL A 55 11.98 1.67 25.30
C VAL A 55 11.23 0.54 24.60
N LYS A 56 10.86 0.72 23.33
CA LYS A 56 10.23 -0.33 22.53
C LYS A 56 11.12 -1.56 22.48
N MET A 57 12.39 -1.42 22.12
CA MET A 57 13.35 -2.54 22.14
C MET A 57 13.35 -3.25 23.50
N LEU A 58 13.51 -2.53 24.61
CA LEU A 58 13.50 -3.13 25.95
C LEU A 58 12.23 -3.93 26.24
N ILE A 59 11.06 -3.36 25.95
CA ILE A 59 9.78 -4.05 26.14
C ILE A 59 9.75 -5.34 25.33
N HIS A 60 10.10 -5.30 24.04
CA HIS A 60 9.99 -6.45 23.15
C HIS A 60 10.98 -7.57 23.52
N PHE A 61 12.22 -7.22 23.88
CA PHE A 61 13.22 -8.20 24.31
C PHE A 61 12.98 -8.75 25.73
N THR A 62 12.18 -8.06 26.56
CA THR A 62 11.76 -8.55 27.89
C THR A 62 10.42 -9.27 27.88
N MET A 63 9.66 -9.26 26.77
CA MET A 63 8.39 -10.01 26.63
C MET A 63 8.51 -11.51 26.95
N PRO A 64 9.55 -12.24 26.51
CA PRO A 64 9.67 -13.66 26.87
C PRO A 64 9.93 -13.86 28.37
N ALA A 65 10.71 -12.98 29.01
CA ALA A 65 10.99 -13.05 30.44
C ALA A 65 9.74 -12.76 31.28
N THR A 66 8.96 -11.76 30.86
CA THR A 66 7.69 -11.40 31.50
C THR A 66 6.64 -12.50 31.31
N TYR A 67 6.62 -13.21 30.19
CA TYR A 67 5.79 -14.41 30.02
C TYR A 67 6.12 -15.50 31.05
N VAL A 68 7.40 -15.82 31.23
CA VAL A 68 7.81 -16.82 32.21
C VAL A 68 7.44 -16.37 33.63
N GLY A 69 7.71 -15.12 33.98
CA GLY A 69 7.32 -14.55 35.27
C GLY A 69 5.80 -14.61 35.49
N TYR A 70 5.02 -14.26 34.46
CA TYR A 70 3.56 -14.33 34.47
C TYR A 70 3.04 -15.76 34.71
N MET A 71 3.56 -16.75 33.97
CA MET A 71 3.16 -18.15 34.15
C MET A 71 3.56 -18.71 35.52
N ARG A 72 4.71 -18.29 36.06
CA ARG A 72 5.13 -18.64 37.42
C ARG A 72 4.21 -18.04 38.47
N LEU A 73 3.81 -16.78 38.30
CA LEU A 73 2.88 -16.09 39.19
C LEU A 73 1.51 -16.77 39.18
N LEU A 74 0.97 -17.10 38.00
CA LEU A 74 -0.31 -17.82 37.89
C LEU A 74 -0.27 -19.18 38.59
N ARG A 75 0.83 -19.93 38.43
CA ARG A 75 1.02 -21.21 39.13
C ARG A 75 1.13 -21.04 40.64
N TRP A 76 1.74 -19.96 41.10
CA TRP A 76 1.82 -19.67 42.53
C TRP A 76 0.45 -19.31 43.13
N LEU A 77 -0.36 -18.54 42.39
CA LEU A 77 -1.71 -18.13 42.81
C LEU A 77 -2.73 -19.29 42.74
N ASN A 78 -2.63 -20.14 41.72
CA ASN A 78 -3.59 -21.22 41.45
C ASN A 78 -2.86 -22.55 41.20
N PRO A 79 -2.28 -23.17 42.24
CA PRO A 79 -1.44 -24.36 42.07
C PRO A 79 -2.18 -25.57 41.50
N ASP A 80 -3.47 -25.72 41.80
CA ASP A 80 -4.29 -26.86 41.37
C ASP A 80 -4.62 -26.81 39.87
N ASP A 81 -4.91 -25.61 39.35
CA ASP A 81 -5.25 -25.38 37.93
C ASP A 81 -4.03 -25.43 37.01
N PHE A 82 -2.83 -25.15 37.53
CA PHE A 82 -1.56 -25.07 36.79
C PHE A 82 -0.51 -26.08 37.29
N ALA A 83 -0.96 -27.17 37.89
CA ALA A 83 -0.14 -28.30 38.31
C ALA A 83 0.58 -28.94 37.10
N PRO A 84 1.62 -29.79 37.28
CA PRO A 84 2.48 -30.32 36.20
C PRO A 84 1.78 -31.13 35.08
N HIS A 85 0.47 -31.29 35.17
CA HIS A 85 -0.38 -31.95 34.17
C HIS A 85 -0.81 -31.00 33.04
N SER A 86 -0.60 -29.68 33.19
CA SER A 86 -0.96 -28.67 32.18
C SER A 86 0.15 -28.54 31.11
N SER A 87 -0.04 -29.19 29.97
CA SER A 87 0.72 -29.09 28.70
C SER A 87 2.26 -29.32 28.74
N ARG A 88 2.76 -30.20 27.87
CA ARG A 88 4.21 -30.48 27.72
C ARG A 88 5.04 -29.22 27.38
N LEU A 89 4.44 -28.25 26.70
CA LEU A 89 5.08 -26.98 26.35
C LEU A 89 5.42 -26.16 27.62
N MET A 90 4.49 -26.08 28.58
CA MET A 90 4.66 -25.30 29.81
C MET A 90 5.69 -25.91 30.76
N VAL A 91 5.83 -27.23 30.77
CA VAL A 91 6.88 -27.94 31.53
C VAL A 91 8.27 -27.61 30.94
N TYR A 92 8.41 -27.60 29.61
CA TYR A 92 9.67 -27.26 28.93
C TYR A 92 10.13 -25.82 29.24
N PHE A 93 9.23 -24.84 29.13
CA PHE A 93 9.57 -23.43 29.42
C PHE A 93 9.89 -23.13 30.89
N ASN A 94 9.35 -23.89 31.84
CA ASN A 94 9.58 -23.67 33.26
C ASN A 94 10.66 -24.57 33.87
N HIS A 95 10.88 -25.78 33.37
CA HIS A 95 11.82 -26.70 34.01
C HIS A 95 13.19 -26.76 33.30
N ASP A 96 13.30 -26.34 32.03
CA ASP A 96 14.60 -26.25 31.37
C ASP A 96 15.33 -24.96 31.75
N GLY A 97 16.21 -25.09 32.73
CA GLY A 97 17.07 -23.99 33.20
C GLY A 97 17.88 -23.33 32.08
N LEU A 98 18.19 -24.06 31.01
CA LEU A 98 18.90 -23.52 29.84
C LEU A 98 18.07 -22.48 29.07
N LEU A 99 16.77 -22.74 28.86
CA LEU A 99 15.89 -21.82 28.14
C LEU A 99 15.61 -20.56 28.97
N LEU A 100 15.40 -20.73 30.27
CA LEU A 100 15.26 -19.61 31.20
C LEU A 100 16.53 -18.75 31.23
N ALA A 101 17.71 -19.38 31.30
CA ALA A 101 18.98 -18.67 31.25
C ALA A 101 19.15 -17.88 29.94
N ALA A 102 18.78 -18.47 28.80
CA ALA A 102 18.81 -17.78 27.50
C ALA A 102 17.86 -16.57 27.44
N ILE A 103 16.63 -16.70 27.97
CA ILE A 103 15.66 -15.61 28.04
C ILE A 103 16.16 -14.46 28.93
N LEU A 104 16.70 -14.78 30.12
CA LEU A 104 17.25 -13.78 31.03
C LEU A 104 18.50 -13.11 30.46
N LEU A 105 19.37 -13.87 29.77
CA LEU A 105 20.53 -13.33 29.08
C LEU A 105 20.12 -12.34 27.99
N LEU A 106 19.08 -12.65 27.21
CA LEU A 106 18.55 -11.76 26.18
C LEU A 106 18.01 -10.44 26.78
N ALA A 107 17.25 -10.53 27.87
CA ALA A 107 16.77 -9.36 28.59
C ALA A 107 17.92 -8.52 29.17
N ALA A 108 18.93 -9.16 29.78
CA ALA A 108 20.11 -8.50 30.30
C ALA A 108 20.91 -7.82 29.17
N LEU A 109 21.05 -8.48 28.02
CA LEU A 109 21.70 -7.89 26.84
C LEU A 109 20.95 -6.65 26.35
N ALA A 110 19.62 -6.70 26.28
CA ALA A 110 18.82 -5.53 25.88
C ALA A 110 19.01 -4.35 26.85
N ILE A 111 19.04 -4.62 28.17
CA ILE A 111 19.30 -3.60 29.20
C ILE A 111 20.71 -3.02 29.07
N THR A 112 21.73 -3.87 28.91
CA THR A 112 23.11 -3.40 28.74
C THR A 112 23.28 -2.55 27.47
N VAL A 113 22.63 -2.92 26.37
CA VAL A 113 22.62 -2.11 25.13
C VAL A 113 21.93 -0.77 25.36
N ALA A 114 20.79 -0.73 26.04
CA ALA A 114 20.09 0.51 26.35
C ALA A 114 20.93 1.45 27.25
N LEU A 115 21.58 0.90 28.27
CA LEU A 115 22.50 1.65 29.13
C LEU A 115 23.73 2.14 28.35
N TYR A 116 24.26 1.31 27.45
CA TYR A 116 25.36 1.68 26.56
C TYR A 116 25.00 2.84 25.64
N TRP A 117 23.79 2.85 25.08
CA TRP A 117 23.30 3.97 24.29
C TRP A 117 23.14 5.23 25.14
N ALA A 118 22.60 5.13 26.35
CA ALA A 118 22.38 6.28 27.23
C ALA A 118 23.69 6.90 27.79
N ARG A 119 24.77 6.11 27.92
CA ARG A 119 25.99 6.48 28.66
C ARG A 119 26.69 7.75 28.18
N ASP A 120 26.69 8.03 26.89
CA ASP A 120 27.37 9.19 26.30
C ASP A 120 26.38 10.17 25.65
N GLY A 121 25.32 10.51 26.39
CA GLY A 121 24.28 11.42 25.88
C GLY A 121 23.75 10.98 24.52
N TRP A 122 23.55 9.67 24.35
CA TRP A 122 23.00 9.03 23.15
C TRP A 122 23.89 8.96 21.90
N SER A 123 25.17 9.36 21.97
CA SER A 123 26.09 9.30 20.81
C SER A 123 26.24 7.89 20.21
N ASN A 124 26.13 6.85 21.04
CA ASN A 124 26.30 5.45 20.62
C ASN A 124 25.06 4.84 19.98
N HIS A 125 23.92 5.53 20.06
CA HIS A 125 22.66 5.06 19.50
C HIS A 125 22.75 4.99 17.96
N PRO A 126 22.13 3.97 17.31
CA PRO A 126 22.17 3.83 15.85
C PRO A 126 21.71 5.09 15.10
N THR A 127 20.64 5.75 15.57
CA THR A 127 20.17 7.03 14.99
C THR A 127 21.23 8.13 15.06
N ALA A 128 21.96 8.28 16.17
CA ALA A 128 23.01 9.30 16.28
C ALA A 128 24.14 9.02 15.27
N LYS A 129 24.56 7.76 15.15
CA LYS A 129 25.56 7.34 14.15
C LYS A 129 25.08 7.56 12.71
N HIS A 130 23.79 7.35 12.45
CA HIS A 130 23.18 7.63 11.16
C HIS A 130 23.15 9.13 10.86
N LEU A 131 22.73 9.96 11.82
CA LEU A 131 22.71 11.42 11.69
C LEU A 131 24.09 12.03 11.50
N GLN A 132 25.14 11.42 12.07
CA GLN A 132 26.52 11.85 11.89
C GLN A 132 26.95 11.88 10.42
N GLN A 133 26.30 11.10 9.54
CA GLN A 133 26.58 11.09 8.10
C GLN A 133 26.20 12.41 7.41
N PHE A 134 25.31 13.19 8.03
CA PHE A 134 24.89 14.51 7.54
C PHE A 134 25.65 15.67 8.19
N ALA A 135 26.59 15.37 9.09
CA ALA A 135 27.43 16.40 9.67
C ALA A 135 28.36 16.99 8.60
N ASN A 136 28.46 18.32 8.59
CA ASN A 136 29.33 19.08 7.71
C ASN A 136 30.16 20.10 8.52
N GLU A 137 31.26 20.58 7.93
CA GLU A 137 32.17 21.48 8.65
C GLU A 137 31.62 22.90 8.78
N THR A 138 30.71 23.31 7.90
CA THR A 138 30.26 24.69 7.73
C THR A 138 29.00 25.03 8.53
N THR A 139 27.97 24.18 8.57
CA THR A 139 26.68 24.48 9.21
C THR A 139 26.30 23.54 10.36
N MET A 140 26.74 22.27 10.33
CA MET A 140 26.31 21.20 11.23
C MET A 140 27.47 20.30 11.63
N ARG A 141 28.29 20.72 12.61
CA ARG A 141 29.55 20.04 12.96
C ARG A 141 29.39 18.61 13.49
N ASP A 142 28.33 18.34 14.24
CA ASP A 142 28.09 17.05 14.90
C ASP A 142 26.66 16.55 14.65
N TRP A 143 26.41 15.26 14.90
CA TRP A 143 25.05 14.68 14.84
C TRP A 143 24.04 15.44 15.70
N ARG A 144 24.47 16.06 16.81
CA ARG A 144 23.62 16.87 17.68
C ARG A 144 23.14 18.15 17.00
N ALA A 145 24.00 18.78 16.20
CA ALA A 145 23.63 19.96 15.41
C ALA A 145 22.63 19.59 14.31
N VAL A 146 22.86 18.46 13.63
CA VAL A 146 21.90 17.89 12.67
C VAL A 146 20.56 17.60 13.36
N ALA A 147 20.59 16.95 14.52
CA ALA A 147 19.39 16.65 15.29
C ALA A 147 18.65 17.91 15.72
N SER A 148 19.34 18.97 16.16
CA SER A 148 18.75 20.26 16.50
C SER A 148 18.04 20.89 15.29
N ASN A 149 18.68 20.89 14.12
CA ASN A 149 18.08 21.42 12.91
C ASN A 149 16.80 20.65 12.50
N ILE A 150 16.83 19.31 12.58
CA ILE A 150 15.64 18.47 12.37
C ILE A 150 14.57 18.80 13.41
N ASN A 151 14.92 18.96 14.69
CA ASN A 151 13.96 19.29 15.75
C ASN A 151 13.26 20.63 15.48
N ASP A 152 14.03 21.65 15.08
CA ASP A 152 13.51 22.98 14.81
C ASP A 152 12.56 22.97 13.61
N GLU A 153 12.90 22.24 12.55
CA GLU A 153 12.01 22.06 11.39
C GLU A 153 10.77 21.22 11.73
N CYS A 154 10.92 20.16 12.51
CA CYS A 154 9.79 19.33 12.97
C CYS A 154 8.85 20.08 13.92
N ARG A 155 9.24 21.21 14.50
CA ARG A 155 8.34 22.07 15.29
C ARG A 155 7.50 23.00 14.41
N ARG A 156 7.91 23.26 13.17
CA ARG A 156 7.17 24.14 12.24
C ARG A 156 5.83 23.52 11.83
N ILE A 157 4.91 24.39 11.42
CA ILE A 157 3.57 24.03 10.94
C ILE A 157 3.62 23.50 9.50
N THR A 158 4.66 23.86 8.75
CA THR A 158 4.88 23.50 7.33
C THR A 158 5.24 22.03 7.10
N LYS A 159 5.36 21.22 8.16
CA LYS A 159 5.68 19.80 8.03
C LYS A 159 4.47 19.00 7.55
N MET A 160 4.71 18.07 6.63
CA MET A 160 3.76 17.05 6.25
C MET A 160 4.01 15.79 7.08
N VAL A 161 2.95 15.22 7.67
CA VAL A 161 3.01 13.98 8.43
C VAL A 161 2.03 12.98 7.83
N VAL A 162 2.53 11.84 7.37
CA VAL A 162 1.69 10.77 6.79
C VAL A 162 1.99 9.44 7.46
N ARG A 163 0.95 8.70 7.81
CA ARG A 163 1.08 7.31 8.26
C ARG A 163 1.29 6.41 7.05
N LEU A 164 2.41 5.70 7.01
CA LEU A 164 2.72 4.76 5.91
C LEU A 164 2.07 3.40 6.19
N ASN A 165 2.21 2.91 7.43
CA ASN A 165 1.58 1.68 7.90
C ASN A 165 1.42 1.74 9.44
N THR A 166 1.08 0.61 10.05
CA THR A 166 0.90 0.49 11.50
C THR A 166 2.18 0.85 12.30
N LEU A 167 3.36 0.62 11.73
CA LEU A 167 4.66 0.69 12.39
C LEU A 167 5.55 1.84 11.91
N SER A 168 5.19 2.51 10.82
CA SER A 168 5.99 3.59 10.25
C SER A 168 5.18 4.82 9.85
N LYS A 169 5.81 5.97 10.06
CA LYS A 169 5.28 7.30 9.75
C LYS A 169 6.34 8.07 8.96
N LEU A 170 5.90 8.83 7.98
CA LEU A 170 6.72 9.74 7.20
C LEU A 170 6.50 11.16 7.69
N VAL A 171 7.59 11.88 7.94
CA VAL A 171 7.59 13.31 8.22
C VAL A 171 8.46 13.98 7.16
N VAL A 172 7.87 14.90 6.42
CA VAL A 172 8.58 15.70 5.41
C VAL A 172 8.58 17.15 5.88
N THR A 173 9.77 17.72 5.99
CA THR A 173 9.97 19.14 6.34
C THR A 173 10.49 19.91 5.11
N GLU A 174 11.02 21.11 5.30
CA GLU A 174 11.58 21.90 4.20
C GLU A 174 12.88 21.29 3.66
N ASN A 175 13.73 20.73 4.53
CA ASN A 175 15.04 20.21 4.13
C ASN A 175 15.19 18.70 4.40
N TRP A 176 14.29 18.08 5.16
CA TRP A 176 14.44 16.69 5.57
C TRP A 176 13.25 15.82 5.14
N ILE A 177 13.58 14.58 4.82
CA ILE A 177 12.63 13.48 4.67
C ILE A 177 12.97 12.48 5.77
N VAL A 178 12.04 12.27 6.70
CA VAL A 178 12.25 11.48 7.90
C VAL A 178 11.23 10.35 7.95
N GLU A 179 11.71 9.12 7.81
CA GLU A 179 10.90 7.92 8.03
C GLU A 179 11.11 7.40 9.44
N ILE A 180 10.08 7.50 10.27
CA ILE A 180 10.05 6.93 11.61
C ILE A 180 9.60 5.47 11.48
N ARG A 181 10.42 4.53 11.95
CA ARG A 181 10.10 3.09 12.04
C ARG A 181 10.01 2.66 13.50
N GLN A 182 9.59 1.42 13.74
CA GLN A 182 9.45 0.85 15.09
C GLN A 182 10.76 0.86 15.91
N TYR A 183 11.91 0.61 15.26
CA TYR A 183 13.22 0.48 15.93
C TYR A 183 14.27 1.47 15.44
N GLY A 184 13.90 2.48 14.66
CA GLY A 184 14.86 3.43 14.12
C GLY A 184 14.21 4.54 13.31
N ILE A 185 15.05 5.46 12.85
CA ILE A 185 14.64 6.56 11.99
C ILE A 185 15.57 6.58 10.78
N ASN A 186 15.00 6.58 9.58
CA ASN A 186 15.74 6.87 8.36
C ASN A 186 15.57 8.34 8.03
N VAL A 187 16.64 8.96 7.55
CA VAL A 187 16.69 10.39 7.28
C VAL A 187 17.38 10.59 5.94
N ALA A 188 16.84 11.48 5.12
CA ALA A 188 17.47 12.00 3.92
C ALA A 188 17.35 13.52 3.89
N HIS A 189 18.40 14.18 3.42
CA HIS A 189 18.41 15.63 3.21
C HIS A 189 17.98 15.93 1.77
N GLN A 190 16.95 16.77 1.57
CA GLN A 190 16.28 16.95 0.28
C GLN A 190 17.21 17.45 -0.83
N ASP A 191 18.18 18.32 -0.53
CA ASP A 191 19.15 18.80 -1.52
C ASP A 191 20.04 17.69 -2.10
N ALA A 192 20.20 16.59 -1.36
CA ALA A 192 21.02 15.44 -1.73
C ALA A 192 20.17 14.17 -1.89
N ALA A 193 18.85 14.28 -1.91
CA ALA A 193 17.94 13.15 -2.04
C ALA A 193 17.40 13.05 -3.47
N VAL A 194 17.09 11.82 -3.89
CA VAL A 194 16.31 11.55 -5.09
C VAL A 194 15.25 10.51 -4.74
N MET A 195 14.00 10.78 -5.13
CA MET A 195 12.90 9.84 -4.94
C MET A 195 12.59 9.13 -6.24
N ILE A 196 12.50 7.80 -6.20
CA ILE A 196 12.16 6.98 -7.37
C ILE A 196 10.88 6.22 -7.08
N VAL A 197 9.82 6.49 -7.84
CA VAL A 197 8.57 5.72 -7.79
C VAL A 197 8.80 4.44 -8.59
N CYS A 198 8.82 3.31 -7.87
CA CYS A 198 9.18 2.02 -8.44
C CYS A 198 7.96 1.24 -8.93
N GLU A 199 6.86 1.28 -8.18
CA GLU A 199 5.70 0.43 -8.39
C GLU A 199 4.44 1.09 -7.80
N VAL A 200 3.28 0.81 -8.38
CA VAL A 200 1.97 1.15 -7.80
C VAL A 200 1.19 -0.14 -7.66
N ASN A 201 0.91 -0.53 -6.41
CA ASN A 201 0.24 -1.77 -6.05
C ASN A 201 -1.17 -1.42 -5.60
N THR A 202 -2.17 -1.87 -6.35
CA THR A 202 -3.57 -1.89 -5.91
C THR A 202 -3.73 -3.06 -4.94
N GLN A 203 -4.23 -2.80 -3.74
CA GLN A 203 -4.58 -3.86 -2.81
C GLN A 203 -6.02 -3.68 -2.33
N ASP A 204 -6.80 -4.75 -2.43
CA ASP A 204 -8.15 -4.81 -1.90
C ASP A 204 -8.04 -4.83 -0.37
N VAL A 205 -8.32 -3.70 0.27
CA VAL A 205 -8.41 -3.65 1.73
C VAL A 205 -9.84 -4.04 2.07
N ILE A 206 -10.01 -5.21 2.69
CA ILE A 206 -11.28 -5.63 3.28
C ILE A 206 -11.47 -4.79 4.55
N THR A 207 -11.95 -3.57 4.37
CA THR A 207 -12.54 -2.71 5.42
C THR A 207 -13.98 -2.43 5.03
N ASP A 208 -14.83 -2.08 6.00
CA ASP A 208 -16.27 -1.84 5.81
C ASP A 208 -16.60 -0.82 4.69
N THR A 209 -15.62 0.02 4.34
CA THR A 209 -15.58 0.77 3.07
C THR A 209 -14.67 0.04 2.09
N ILE A 210 -15.25 -0.67 1.12
CA ILE A 210 -14.54 -1.29 0.00
C ILE A 210 -14.04 -0.17 -0.93
N GLU A 211 -13.01 0.55 -0.49
CA GLU A 211 -12.24 1.45 -1.34
C GLU A 211 -10.91 0.79 -1.64
N GLU A 212 -10.66 0.46 -2.91
CA GLU A 212 -9.33 0.03 -3.36
C GLU A 212 -8.32 1.13 -3.05
N SER A 213 -7.48 0.93 -2.04
CA SER A 213 -6.37 1.83 -1.77
C SER A 213 -5.19 1.45 -2.65
N GLN A 214 -4.83 2.36 -3.57
CA GLN A 214 -3.58 2.23 -4.31
C GLN A 214 -2.42 2.54 -3.37
N PHE A 215 -1.36 1.75 -3.41
CA PHE A 215 -0.14 2.01 -2.67
C PHE A 215 1.01 2.27 -3.64
N VAL A 216 1.68 3.40 -3.47
CA VAL A 216 2.83 3.83 -4.24
C VAL A 216 4.10 3.42 -3.49
N ASN A 217 4.92 2.58 -4.11
CA ASN A 217 6.23 2.19 -3.60
C ASN A 217 7.28 3.17 -4.11
N ILE A 218 7.92 3.89 -3.18
CA ILE A 218 8.90 4.93 -3.46
C ILE A 218 10.23 4.56 -2.79
N THR A 219 11.32 4.57 -3.53
CA THR A 219 12.67 4.42 -2.97
C THR A 219 13.32 5.79 -2.87
N VAL A 220 13.75 6.17 -1.66
CA VAL A 220 14.50 7.40 -1.41
C VAL A 220 15.98 7.06 -1.41
N HIS A 221 16.75 7.71 -2.28
CA HIS A 221 18.20 7.56 -2.38
C HIS A 221 18.88 8.80 -1.85
N GLN A 222 19.82 8.63 -0.92
CA GLN A 222 20.68 9.72 -0.46
C GLN A 222 22.00 9.73 -1.22
N LEU A 223 22.21 10.76 -2.05
CA LEU A 223 23.42 10.98 -2.83
C LEU A 223 24.52 11.51 -1.91
N HIS A 224 25.45 10.64 -1.51
CA HIS A 224 26.61 11.06 -0.74
C HIS A 224 27.64 11.72 -1.65
N GLN A 225 27.70 13.06 -1.63
CA GLN A 225 28.65 13.82 -2.44
C GLN A 225 30.12 13.60 -2.04
N ARG A 226 30.39 13.15 -0.80
CA ARG A 226 31.75 12.96 -0.26
C ARG A 226 32.30 11.53 -0.37
N GLN A 227 31.49 10.50 -0.60
CA GLN A 227 31.96 9.11 -0.68
C GLN A 227 31.12 8.27 -1.67
N PRO A 228 31.41 8.32 -2.98
CA PRO A 228 30.67 7.55 -4.00
C PRO A 228 30.82 6.03 -3.89
N GLN A 229 31.78 5.52 -3.11
CA GLN A 229 32.01 4.08 -2.90
C GLN A 229 31.31 3.50 -1.66
N ARG A 230 30.75 4.34 -0.78
CA ARG A 230 30.02 3.83 0.39
C ARG A 230 28.59 3.52 -0.03
N GLN A 231 28.09 2.35 0.38
CA GLN A 231 26.73 1.89 0.09
C GLN A 231 25.73 3.04 0.21
N GLN A 232 25.08 3.37 -0.90
CA GLN A 232 24.13 4.46 -0.99
C GLN A 232 22.99 4.20 0.00
N ALA A 233 22.91 5.00 1.07
CA ALA A 233 21.84 4.89 2.03
C ALA A 233 20.52 5.13 1.29
N SER A 234 19.70 4.08 1.22
CA SER A 234 18.39 4.14 0.59
C SER A 234 17.37 3.43 1.46
N PHE A 235 16.15 3.96 1.45
CA PHE A 235 15.04 3.36 2.18
C PHE A 235 13.78 3.38 1.32
N LYS A 236 12.94 2.36 1.51
CA LYS A 236 11.70 2.18 0.76
C LYS A 236 10.52 2.65 1.59
N LEU A 237 9.68 3.45 0.97
CA LEU A 237 8.43 3.98 1.47
C LEU A 237 7.28 3.32 0.72
N ARG A 238 6.23 2.94 1.42
CA ARG A 238 4.96 2.51 0.84
C ARG A 238 3.89 3.50 1.30
N LEU A 239 3.37 4.29 0.37
CA LEU A 239 2.47 5.41 0.63
C LEU A 239 1.10 5.12 0.02
N ASN A 240 0.00 5.48 0.68
CA ASN A 240 -1.31 5.46 0.03
C ASN A 240 -1.33 6.52 -1.10
N GLY A 241 -1.84 6.14 -2.28
CA GLY A 241 -1.92 6.98 -3.48
C GLY A 241 -2.68 8.28 -3.26
N VAL A 242 -3.60 8.34 -2.30
CA VAL A 242 -4.29 9.59 -1.90
C VAL A 242 -3.30 10.66 -1.46
N HIS A 243 -2.23 10.29 -0.75
CA HIS A 243 -1.23 11.22 -0.22
C HIS A 243 -0.05 11.46 -1.18
N TYR A 244 -0.05 10.84 -2.36
CA TYR A 244 1.08 10.95 -3.29
C TYR A 244 1.23 12.37 -3.86
N ASN A 245 0.13 13.02 -4.25
CA ASN A 245 0.18 14.38 -4.76
C ASN A 245 0.63 15.36 -3.66
N ASP A 246 0.07 15.24 -2.45
CA ASP A 246 0.50 16.03 -1.30
C ASP A 246 2.01 15.87 -1.06
N LEU A 247 2.52 14.63 -1.12
CA LEU A 247 3.95 14.37 -0.92
C LEU A 247 4.78 15.04 -2.01
N ARG A 248 4.36 14.90 -3.27
CA ARG A 248 5.02 15.51 -4.43
C ARG A 248 5.09 17.04 -4.30
N ASP A 249 4.05 17.66 -3.76
CA ASP A 249 3.99 19.11 -3.60
C ASP A 249 4.84 19.61 -2.42
N HIS A 250 5.08 18.77 -1.41
CA HIS A 250 5.90 19.12 -0.24
C HIS A 250 7.40 18.83 -0.42
N VAL A 251 7.79 17.91 -1.29
CA VAL A 251 9.21 17.57 -1.52
C VAL A 251 9.87 18.50 -2.54
N ARG A 252 11.08 18.97 -2.23
CA ARG A 252 11.93 19.76 -3.13
C ARG A 252 12.87 18.90 -3.98
N CYS A 253 13.17 17.69 -3.50
CA CYS A 253 14.02 16.76 -4.22
C CYS A 253 13.34 16.24 -5.51
N PRO A 254 14.10 15.92 -6.56
CA PRO A 254 13.52 15.37 -7.78
C PRO A 254 12.82 14.02 -7.53
N VAL A 255 11.61 13.90 -8.06
CA VAL A 255 10.81 12.68 -8.05
C VAL A 255 10.79 12.08 -9.46
N HIS A 256 11.44 10.94 -9.64
CA HIS A 256 11.45 10.19 -10.88
C HIS A 256 10.42 9.06 -10.83
N VAL A 257 9.55 8.99 -11.83
CA VAL A 257 8.59 7.90 -11.98
C VAL A 257 9.17 6.91 -12.99
N LEU A 258 9.35 5.64 -12.60
CA LEU A 258 9.82 4.63 -13.56
C LEU A 258 8.77 4.47 -14.68
N PRO A 259 9.19 4.27 -15.95
CA PRO A 259 8.25 4.10 -17.08
C PRO A 259 7.29 2.92 -16.93
N SER A 260 7.65 1.94 -16.10
CA SER A 260 6.82 0.78 -15.74
C SER A 260 5.63 1.14 -14.85
N VAL A 261 5.64 2.30 -14.20
CA VAL A 261 4.61 2.72 -13.26
C VAL A 261 3.47 3.41 -14.00
N LYS A 262 2.30 2.77 -14.00
CA LYS A 262 1.05 3.37 -14.46
C LYS A 262 0.11 3.54 -13.27
N PHE A 263 -0.26 4.78 -12.96
CA PHE A 263 -1.38 5.06 -12.07
C PHE A 263 -2.65 4.72 -12.86
N GLN A 264 -3.19 3.51 -12.67
CA GLN A 264 -4.40 3.09 -13.38
C GLN A 264 -5.62 3.41 -12.53
N SER A 265 -6.57 4.17 -13.07
CA SER A 265 -7.88 4.32 -12.42
C SER A 265 -8.67 3.00 -12.48
N LEU A 266 -9.70 2.86 -11.65
CA LEU A 266 -10.68 1.78 -11.75
C LEU A 266 -11.25 1.68 -13.18
N THR A 267 -11.51 2.83 -13.81
CA THR A 267 -11.99 2.91 -15.18
C THR A 267 -10.94 2.39 -16.17
N ASP A 268 -9.66 2.72 -16.01
CA ASP A 268 -8.60 2.21 -16.89
C ASP A 268 -8.46 0.69 -16.80
N ARG A 269 -8.52 0.14 -15.58
CA ARG A 269 -8.52 -1.31 -15.35
C ARG A 269 -9.72 -1.98 -16.01
N PHE A 270 -10.90 -1.39 -15.84
CA PHE A 270 -12.10 -1.88 -16.51
C PHE A 270 -11.98 -1.85 -18.03
N VAL A 271 -11.47 -0.75 -18.60
CA VAL A 271 -11.26 -0.63 -20.05
C VAL A 271 -10.33 -1.72 -20.57
N GLU A 272 -9.27 -2.06 -19.83
CA GLU A 272 -8.37 -3.17 -20.21
C GLU A 272 -9.07 -4.52 -20.14
N ALA A 273 -9.76 -4.82 -19.04
CA ALA A 273 -10.49 -6.09 -18.91
C ALA A 273 -11.63 -6.22 -19.95
N PHE A 274 -12.33 -5.12 -20.24
CA PHE A 274 -13.35 -5.02 -21.28
C PHE A 274 -12.74 -5.30 -22.67
N ARG A 275 -11.54 -4.79 -22.94
CA ARG A 275 -10.79 -5.07 -24.19
C ARG A 275 -10.46 -6.55 -24.33
N GLU A 276 -9.99 -7.19 -23.27
CA GLU A 276 -9.65 -8.63 -23.27
C GLU A 276 -10.87 -9.53 -23.55
N VAL A 277 -12.04 -9.16 -23.02
CA VAL A 277 -13.29 -9.89 -23.29
C VAL A 277 -13.72 -9.71 -24.75
N ILE A 278 -13.71 -8.48 -25.26
CA ILE A 278 -14.13 -8.18 -26.65
C ILE A 278 -13.19 -8.82 -27.67
N ALA A 279 -11.89 -8.92 -27.37
CA ALA A 279 -10.94 -9.63 -28.22
C ALA A 279 -11.33 -11.09 -28.48
N ARG A 280 -12.15 -11.70 -27.60
CA ARG A 280 -12.65 -13.08 -27.75
C ARG A 280 -14.00 -13.16 -28.48
N ASN A 281 -14.71 -12.04 -28.64
CA ASN A 281 -16.02 -12.01 -29.29
C ASN A 281 -15.95 -12.06 -30.83
N GLY A 282 -14.74 -11.94 -31.40
CA GLY A 282 -14.50 -11.92 -32.84
C GLY A 282 -14.80 -10.57 -33.50
N THR A 283 -14.77 -10.56 -34.83
CA THR A 283 -15.02 -9.37 -35.66
C THR A 283 -16.41 -9.41 -36.31
N VAL A 284 -16.87 -8.27 -36.82
CA VAL A 284 -18.10 -8.14 -37.60
C VAL A 284 -17.89 -7.26 -38.83
N VAL A 285 -18.49 -7.65 -39.95
CA VAL A 285 -18.68 -6.80 -41.13
C VAL A 285 -20.03 -6.10 -41.01
N PRO A 286 -20.07 -4.80 -40.68
CA PRO A 286 -21.35 -4.09 -40.54
C PRO A 286 -22.02 -3.87 -41.90
N ALA A 287 -23.35 -4.08 -41.98
CA ALA A 287 -24.14 -3.76 -43.17
C ALA A 287 -24.07 -2.28 -43.59
N ALA A 288 -23.94 -1.39 -42.60
CA ALA A 288 -23.56 0.01 -42.80
C ALA A 288 -22.32 0.28 -41.95
N GLY A 289 -21.16 0.34 -42.59
CA GLY A 289 -19.88 0.64 -41.95
C GLY A 289 -19.82 2.02 -41.32
N PRO A 290 -18.76 2.29 -40.53
CA PRO A 290 -18.46 3.66 -40.12
C PRO A 290 -18.34 4.55 -41.37
N ILE A 291 -18.80 5.78 -41.26
CA ILE A 291 -18.71 6.75 -42.36
C ILE A 291 -17.23 7.07 -42.57
N ALA A 292 -16.76 6.93 -43.82
CA ALA A 292 -15.36 7.15 -44.14
C ALA A 292 -14.90 8.54 -43.70
N GLY A 293 -13.85 8.58 -42.86
CA GLY A 293 -13.29 9.82 -42.32
C GLY A 293 -13.90 10.30 -40.99
N GLU A 294 -14.94 9.66 -40.47
CA GLU A 294 -15.49 10.02 -39.15
C GLU A 294 -14.61 9.49 -38.00
N SER A 295 -14.42 10.33 -36.99
CA SER A 295 -13.81 9.96 -35.72
C SER A 295 -14.86 9.45 -34.73
N CYS A 296 -14.41 8.73 -33.71
CA CYS A 296 -15.21 8.30 -32.57
C CYS A 296 -15.96 9.50 -31.98
N LEU A 297 -17.28 9.35 -31.80
CA LEU A 297 -18.18 10.42 -31.36
C LEU A 297 -17.80 11.03 -30.00
N ALA A 298 -17.15 10.27 -29.13
CA ALA A 298 -16.78 10.73 -27.80
C ALA A 298 -15.40 11.39 -27.74
N CYS A 299 -14.34 10.71 -28.19
CA CYS A 299 -12.99 11.27 -28.07
C CYS A 299 -12.60 12.16 -29.26
N LEU A 300 -13.26 12.03 -30.41
CA LEU A 300 -12.92 12.72 -31.66
C LEU A 300 -11.45 12.52 -32.13
N GLN A 301 -10.75 11.52 -31.59
CA GLN A 301 -9.33 11.26 -31.86
C GLN A 301 -9.11 9.92 -32.57
N ALA A 302 -9.76 8.86 -32.11
CA ALA A 302 -9.67 7.53 -32.69
C ALA A 302 -10.76 7.32 -33.74
N GLN A 303 -10.58 6.39 -34.67
CA GLN A 303 -11.67 5.93 -35.54
C GLN A 303 -12.59 4.97 -34.77
N PRO A 304 -13.88 4.88 -35.12
CA PRO A 304 -14.76 3.83 -34.62
C PRO A 304 -14.22 2.44 -35.00
N ASP A 305 -14.04 1.57 -34.01
CA ASP A 305 -13.45 0.23 -34.18
C ASP A 305 -14.32 -0.88 -33.59
N VAL A 306 -15.46 -0.54 -32.98
CA VAL A 306 -16.39 -1.51 -32.36
C VAL A 306 -17.84 -1.30 -32.80
N LYS A 307 -18.60 -2.40 -32.77
CA LYS A 307 -20.05 -2.40 -32.97
C LYS A 307 -20.75 -3.22 -31.88
N ILE A 308 -21.92 -2.76 -31.47
CA ILE A 308 -22.83 -3.53 -30.62
C ILE A 308 -23.72 -4.38 -31.54
N GLU A 309 -23.59 -5.69 -31.43
CA GLU A 309 -24.36 -6.69 -32.15
C GLU A 309 -24.75 -7.81 -31.18
N LYS A 310 -26.05 -8.11 -31.09
CA LYS A 310 -26.55 -9.09 -30.13
C LYS A 310 -25.99 -10.49 -30.42
N ARG A 311 -25.17 -11.00 -29.52
CA ARG A 311 -24.53 -12.33 -29.57
C ARG A 311 -24.67 -13.12 -28.27
N CYS A 312 -25.08 -12.48 -27.18
CA CYS A 312 -25.32 -13.16 -25.92
C CYS A 312 -26.52 -14.11 -26.00
N LEU A 313 -26.43 -15.24 -25.29
CA LEU A 313 -27.48 -16.27 -25.22
C LEU A 313 -28.61 -15.92 -24.23
N ASP A 314 -28.50 -14.80 -23.50
CA ASP A 314 -29.43 -14.38 -22.45
C ASP A 314 -29.70 -15.47 -21.39
N VAL A 315 -28.64 -16.16 -20.96
CA VAL A 315 -28.70 -17.17 -19.90
C VAL A 315 -28.02 -16.70 -18.62
N ASP A 316 -28.49 -17.20 -17.48
CA ASP A 316 -27.85 -17.05 -16.17
C ASP A 316 -26.62 -17.97 -16.03
N GLN A 317 -25.96 -17.92 -14.87
CA GLN A 317 -24.79 -18.78 -14.57
C GLN A 317 -25.12 -20.28 -14.52
N ALA A 318 -26.39 -20.64 -14.31
CA ALA A 318 -26.87 -22.02 -14.29
C ALA A 318 -27.36 -22.49 -15.67
N GLY A 319 -27.31 -21.63 -16.70
CA GLY A 319 -27.76 -21.92 -18.06
C GLY A 319 -29.26 -21.74 -18.29
N ASN A 320 -30.00 -21.17 -17.34
CA ASN A 320 -31.42 -20.88 -17.50
C ASN A 320 -31.62 -19.56 -18.25
N LEU A 321 -32.70 -19.47 -19.02
CA LEU A 321 -33.04 -18.27 -19.77
C LEU A 321 -33.43 -17.13 -18.82
N LEU A 322 -32.83 -15.95 -19.00
CA LEU A 322 -33.12 -14.75 -18.22
C LEU A 322 -34.56 -14.25 -18.47
N PRO A 323 -35.19 -13.55 -17.51
CA PRO A 323 -36.46 -12.85 -17.73
C PRO A 323 -36.35 -11.81 -18.87
N ASP A 324 -37.42 -11.58 -19.63
CA ASP A 324 -37.45 -10.63 -20.77
C ASP A 324 -36.95 -9.22 -20.38
N ALA A 325 -37.30 -8.78 -19.17
CA ALA A 325 -36.88 -7.49 -18.60
C ALA A 325 -35.37 -7.38 -18.32
N GLU A 326 -34.62 -8.48 -18.42
CA GLU A 326 -33.18 -8.53 -18.19
C GLU A 326 -32.39 -8.90 -19.46
N ARG A 327 -33.04 -9.30 -20.55
CA ARG A 327 -32.38 -9.71 -21.81
C ARG A 327 -31.77 -8.54 -22.57
N CYS A 328 -30.70 -8.82 -23.32
CA CYS A 328 -30.12 -7.83 -24.23
C CYS A 328 -31.01 -7.67 -25.47
N GLU A 329 -31.04 -6.47 -26.02
CA GLU A 329 -31.85 -6.06 -27.16
C GLU A 329 -30.98 -5.88 -28.42
N PRO A 330 -31.52 -6.14 -29.62
CA PRO A 330 -30.78 -5.91 -30.85
C PRO A 330 -30.52 -4.41 -31.06
N CYS A 331 -29.26 -4.06 -31.34
CA CYS A 331 -28.83 -2.70 -31.67
C CYS A 331 -28.66 -2.54 -33.20
N HIS A 332 -29.35 -1.56 -33.79
CA HIS A 332 -29.27 -1.27 -35.23
C HIS A 332 -28.52 0.04 -35.55
N CYS A 333 -27.80 0.59 -34.58
CA CYS A 333 -26.99 1.79 -34.80
C CYS A 333 -25.76 1.50 -35.67
N ARG A 334 -25.31 2.52 -36.40
CA ARG A 334 -24.02 2.49 -37.09
C ARG A 334 -22.86 2.53 -36.09
N PRO A 335 -21.68 1.99 -36.42
CA PRO A 335 -20.49 2.10 -35.59
C PRO A 335 -19.99 3.54 -35.52
N HIS A 336 -20.06 4.17 -34.35
CA HIS A 336 -19.59 5.56 -34.12
C HIS A 336 -18.61 5.68 -32.95
N TRP A 337 -18.26 4.57 -32.29
CA TRP A 337 -17.50 4.59 -31.04
C TRP A 337 -16.22 3.77 -31.19
N CYS A 338 -15.14 4.24 -30.56
CA CYS A 338 -13.98 3.39 -30.31
C CYS A 338 -14.18 2.57 -29.02
N LEU A 339 -13.46 1.45 -28.90
CA LEU A 339 -13.57 0.52 -27.79
C LEU A 339 -13.39 1.21 -26.44
N SER A 340 -12.35 2.03 -26.31
CA SER A 340 -12.05 2.73 -25.05
C SER A 340 -13.20 3.65 -24.63
N CYS A 341 -13.80 4.39 -25.56
CA CYS A 341 -14.91 5.28 -25.24
C CYS A 341 -16.19 4.51 -24.90
N LEU A 342 -16.46 3.42 -25.60
CA LEU A 342 -17.62 2.57 -25.29
C LEU A 342 -17.45 1.88 -23.93
N ALA A 343 -16.23 1.46 -23.58
CA ALA A 343 -15.91 0.88 -22.28
C ALA A 343 -16.09 1.89 -21.14
N VAL A 344 -15.60 3.13 -21.31
CA VAL A 344 -15.82 4.22 -20.34
C VAL A 344 -17.31 4.51 -20.16
N TRP A 345 -18.07 4.54 -21.27
CA TRP A 345 -19.52 4.68 -21.20
C TRP A 345 -20.17 3.54 -20.40
N PHE A 346 -19.79 2.29 -20.70
CA PHE A 346 -20.30 1.11 -20.00
C PHE A 346 -20.04 1.21 -18.49
N ALA A 347 -18.81 1.52 -18.09
CA ALA A 347 -18.42 1.71 -16.69
C ALA A 347 -19.23 2.81 -16.01
N SER A 348 -19.49 3.92 -16.70
CA SER A 348 -20.26 5.06 -16.17
C SER A 348 -21.74 4.75 -15.88
N ARG A 349 -22.24 3.59 -16.33
CA ARG A 349 -23.59 3.10 -16.06
C ARG A 349 -23.66 2.09 -14.94
N GLN A 350 -22.52 1.73 -14.34
CA GLN A 350 -22.46 0.78 -13.24
C GLN A 350 -22.33 1.48 -11.89
N GLU A 351 -22.71 0.78 -10.83
CA GLU A 351 -22.49 1.24 -9.46
C GLU A 351 -21.04 0.99 -9.04
N ARG A 352 -20.39 2.01 -8.45
CA ARG A 352 -18.97 1.95 -8.09
C ARG A 352 -18.63 0.90 -7.04
N SER A 353 -19.56 0.61 -6.14
CA SER A 353 -19.43 -0.41 -5.08
C SER A 353 -19.35 -1.84 -5.62
N GLU A 354 -19.90 -2.11 -6.81
CA GLU A 354 -20.00 -3.45 -7.40
C GLU A 354 -19.00 -3.71 -8.55
N TRP A 355 -17.85 -3.03 -8.53
CA TRP A 355 -16.85 -3.05 -9.61
C TRP A 355 -16.41 -4.46 -10.05
N SER A 356 -16.34 -5.42 -9.12
CA SER A 356 -15.96 -6.81 -9.40
C SER A 356 -16.94 -7.54 -10.32
N THR A 357 -18.18 -7.06 -10.41
CA THR A 357 -19.24 -7.63 -11.26
C THR A 357 -19.48 -6.83 -12.54
N TRP A 358 -18.78 -5.72 -12.78
CA TRP A 358 -19.09 -4.85 -13.92
C TRP A 358 -19.11 -5.59 -15.27
N LEU A 359 -18.20 -6.54 -15.51
CA LEU A 359 -18.18 -7.32 -16.75
C LEU A 359 -19.40 -8.24 -16.94
N SER A 360 -20.04 -8.68 -15.85
CA SER A 360 -21.25 -9.52 -15.92
C SER A 360 -22.54 -8.69 -15.96
N ARG A 361 -22.45 -7.37 -15.75
CA ARG A 361 -23.58 -6.45 -15.84
C ARG A 361 -23.90 -6.06 -17.29
N LYS A 362 -24.90 -5.20 -17.45
CA LYS A 362 -25.38 -4.69 -18.75
C LYS A 362 -25.35 -3.17 -18.75
N ALA A 363 -25.33 -2.58 -19.94
CA ALA A 363 -25.43 -1.13 -20.15
C ALA A 363 -26.39 -0.82 -21.30
N SER A 364 -26.81 0.44 -21.41
CA SER A 364 -27.63 0.91 -22.52
C SER A 364 -26.75 1.53 -23.61
N CYS A 365 -27.04 1.23 -24.88
CA CYS A 365 -26.38 1.85 -26.02
C CYS A 365 -26.46 3.39 -25.93
N PRO A 366 -25.35 4.14 -26.10
CA PRO A 366 -25.37 5.60 -26.01
C PRO A 366 -26.34 6.28 -27.00
N MET A 367 -26.62 5.61 -28.12
CA MET A 367 -27.39 6.16 -29.24
C MET A 367 -28.89 5.76 -29.16
N CYS A 368 -29.18 4.46 -29.17
CA CYS A 368 -30.56 3.96 -29.20
C CYS A 368 -31.07 3.43 -27.86
N ARG A 369 -30.24 3.43 -26.81
CA ARG A 369 -30.53 2.90 -25.47
C ARG A 369 -30.82 1.40 -25.39
N ALA A 370 -30.71 0.66 -26.50
CA ALA A 370 -30.80 -0.80 -26.51
C ALA A 370 -29.86 -1.41 -25.46
N ARG A 371 -30.38 -2.33 -24.65
CA ARG A 371 -29.61 -2.98 -23.59
C ARG A 371 -28.63 -3.99 -24.18
N PHE A 372 -27.38 -3.94 -23.74
CA PHE A 372 -26.32 -4.83 -24.23
C PHE A 372 -25.38 -5.24 -23.09
N CYS A 373 -24.71 -6.38 -23.23
CA CYS A 373 -23.63 -6.80 -22.35
C CYS A 373 -22.29 -6.82 -23.10
N VAL A 374 -21.20 -7.08 -22.38
CA VAL A 374 -19.85 -7.13 -22.97
C VAL A 374 -19.71 -8.15 -24.11
N LEU A 375 -20.52 -9.22 -24.11
CA LEU A 375 -20.51 -10.25 -25.16
C LEU A 375 -21.16 -9.79 -26.47
N ASP A 376 -21.98 -8.74 -26.42
CA ASP A 376 -22.63 -8.15 -27.60
C ASP A 376 -21.73 -7.11 -28.29
N VAL A 377 -20.51 -6.89 -27.82
CA VAL A 377 -19.59 -5.92 -28.43
C VAL A 377 -18.52 -6.65 -29.23
N CYS A 378 -18.33 -6.26 -30.48
CA CYS A 378 -17.37 -6.87 -31.39
C CYS A 378 -16.51 -5.83 -32.10
N TYR A 379 -15.29 -6.21 -32.47
CA TYR A 379 -14.45 -5.38 -33.33
C TYR A 379 -15.00 -5.33 -34.76
N LEU A 380 -14.77 -4.22 -35.45
CA LEU A 380 -15.02 -4.12 -36.88
C LEU A 380 -13.93 -4.86 -37.65
N GLU A 381 -14.31 -5.55 -38.73
CA GLU A 381 -13.30 -6.04 -39.67
C GLU A 381 -12.59 -4.87 -40.37
N PRO A 382 -11.25 -4.94 -40.56
CA PRO A 382 -10.56 -3.96 -41.38
C PRO A 382 -11.13 -4.00 -42.80
N ALA A 383 -11.49 -2.84 -43.34
CA ALA A 383 -11.95 -2.74 -44.72
C ALA A 383 -10.88 -3.33 -45.65
N ARG A 384 -11.24 -4.35 -46.44
CA ARG A 384 -10.36 -4.81 -47.53
C ARG A 384 -10.20 -3.66 -48.52
N PRO A 385 -8.98 -3.28 -48.94
CA PRO A 385 -8.80 -2.35 -50.03
C PRO A 385 -9.49 -2.93 -51.28
N ALA A 386 -10.34 -2.13 -51.91
CA ALA A 386 -11.01 -2.48 -53.15
C ALA A 386 -10.12 -2.08 -54.33
N ASP A 387 -9.31 -3.02 -54.81
CA ASP A 387 -8.64 -3.11 -56.12
C ASP A 387 -8.56 -4.63 -56.39
N ASP A 388 -8.99 -5.28 -57.48
CA ASP A 388 -9.14 -4.90 -58.88
C ASP A 388 -10.47 -5.48 -59.41
N ALA A 389 -11.38 -4.62 -59.87
CA ALA A 389 -12.53 -5.03 -60.67
C ALA A 389 -12.86 -3.95 -61.71
N ASP A 390 -11.87 -3.50 -62.46
CA ASP A 390 -12.10 -2.83 -63.74
C ASP A 390 -10.86 -3.01 -64.63
N GLY A 391 -10.93 -3.97 -65.54
CA GLY A 391 -9.81 -4.31 -66.42
C GLY A 391 -10.05 -5.48 -67.35
N VAL A 392 -11.27 -5.65 -67.88
CA VAL A 392 -11.53 -6.55 -69.01
C VAL A 392 -12.30 -5.77 -70.09
N GLN A 393 -11.71 -5.76 -71.29
CA GLN A 393 -12.22 -5.35 -72.62
C GLN A 393 -12.16 -3.86 -72.99
N ARG A 394 -11.21 -3.53 -73.88
CA ARG A 394 -11.49 -3.23 -75.30
C ARG A 394 -10.20 -3.22 -76.14
N GLU A 395 -10.26 -4.04 -77.19
CA GLU A 395 -9.49 -4.10 -78.46
C GLU A 395 -7.96 -4.13 -78.46
#